data_AF-A0A7C1FV25-F1
#
_entry.id   AF-A0A7C1FV25-F1
#
_cell.length_a   1.000
_cell.length_b   1.000
_cell.length_c   1.000
_cell.angle_alpha   90.00
_cell.angle_beta   90.00
_cell.angle_gamma   90.00
#
_symmetry.space_group_name_H-M   'P 1'
#
loop_
_entity.id
_entity.type
_entity.pdbx_description
1 polymer ?
#
loop_
_entity_poly.entity_id
_entity_poly.type
_entity_poly.pdbx_seq_one_letter_code
_entity_poly.pdbx_strand_id
1 'polypeptide(L)' 'MRPKVRFLTDSLIEQIVAEAIDLLENLGVEVHNAEAVDLLASHGCRVDGSGRRVYLTSSLVEQAVR' A
#
# COMPACT_ATOMS: atom_id res chain seq x y z
N MET A 1 -34.84 1.17 -13.23
CA MET A 1 -33.53 0.68 -13.71
C MET A 1 -32.52 1.81 -13.55
N ARG A 2 -31.43 1.66 -12.78
CA ARG A 2 -30.40 2.70 -12.60
C ARG A 2 -29.08 2.18 -13.20
N PRO A 3 -28.74 2.55 -14.45
CA PRO A 3 -27.50 2.10 -15.07
C PRO A 3 -26.30 2.62 -14.28
N LYS A 4 -25.29 1.77 -14.09
CA LYS A 4 -24.01 2.16 -13.52
C LYS A 4 -23.12 2.66 -14.65
N VAL A 5 -22.64 3.90 -14.55
CA VAL A 5 -21.63 4.42 -15.46
C VAL A 5 -20.27 3.90 -15.00
N ARG A 6 -19.50 3.34 -15.93
CA ARG A 6 -18.15 2.82 -15.69
C ARG A 6 -17.15 3.67 -16.48
N PHE A 7 -16.30 4.41 -15.78
CA PHE A 7 -15.28 5.28 -16.38
C PHE A 7 -13.95 4.58 -16.61
N LEU A 8 -13.61 3.61 -15.75
CA LEU A 8 -12.32 2.92 -15.78
C LEU A 8 -12.48 1.53 -16.40
N THR A 9 -11.64 1.21 -17.38
CA THR A 9 -11.50 -0.15 -17.92
C THR A 9 -10.85 -1.06 -16.87
N ASP A 10 -11.02 -2.37 -17.00
CA ASP A 10 -10.34 -3.34 -16.12
C ASP A 10 -8.82 -3.14 -16.16
N SER A 11 -8.25 -2.96 -17.36
CA SER A 11 -6.82 -2.70 -17.54
C SER A 11 -6.32 -1.43 -16.84
N LEU A 12 -7.13 -0.37 -16.83
CA LEU A 12 -6.78 0.88 -16.16
C LEU A 12 -6.85 0.73 -14.64
N ILE A 13 -7.81 -0.04 -14.13
CA ILE A 13 -7.89 -0.36 -12.70
C ILE A 13 -6.66 -1.17 -12.28
N GLU A 14 -6.31 -2.21 -13.03
CA GLU A 14 -5.12 -3.03 -12.76
C GLU A 14 -3.84 -2.19 -12.73
N GLN A 15 -3.68 -1.27 -13.69
CA GLN A 15 -2.54 -0.36 -13.73
C GLN A 15 -2.49 0.56 -12.50
N ILE A 16 -3.61 1.20 -12.14
CA ILE A 16 -3.68 2.08 -10.97
C ILE A 16 -3.33 1.32 -9.69
N VAL A 17 -3.83 0.10 -9.53
CA VAL A 17 -3.56 -0.72 -8.35
C VAL A 17 -2.09 -1.13 -8.30
N ALA A 18 -1.51 -1.56 -9.43
CA ALA A 18 -0.09 -1.91 -9.50
C ALA A 18 0.82 -0.72 -9.16
N GLU A 19 0.53 0.47 -9.71
CA GLU A 19 1.28 1.70 -9.40
C GLU A 19 1.12 2.10 -7.93
N ALA A 20 -0.07 1.95 -7.35
CA ALA A 20 -0.29 2.23 -5.93
C ALA A 20 0.52 1.30 -5.04
N ILE A 21 0.59 0.00 -5.35
CA ILE A 21 1.41 -0.98 -4.62
C ILE A 21 2.89 -0.61 -4.72
N ASP A 22 3.37 -0.25 -5.93
CA ASP A 22 4.76 0.19 -6.14
C ASP A 22 5.10 1.43 -5.30
N LEU A 23 4.20 2.41 -5.22
CA LEU A 23 4.38 3.57 -4.36
C LEU A 23 4.48 3.18 -2.88
N LEU A 24 3.64 2.27 -2.40
CA LEU A 24 3.69 1.82 -1.00
C LEU A 24 5.00 1.09 -0.68
N GLU A 25 5.58 0.38 -1.63
CA GLU A 25 6.84 -0.35 -1.47
C GLU A 25 8.08 0.55 -1.61
N ASN A 26 8.10 1.45 -2.58
CA ASN A 26 9.30 2.23 -2.92
C ASN A 26 9.32 3.62 -2.30
N LEU A 27 8.18 4.32 -2.27
CA LEU A 27 8.05 5.64 -1.65
C LEU A 27 7.73 5.53 -0.15
N GLY A 28 6.93 4.53 0.21
CA GLY A 28 6.47 4.31 1.58
C GLY A 28 5.48 5.35 2.07
N VAL A 29 5.02 5.16 3.30
CA VAL A 29 4.00 5.99 3.95
C VAL A 29 4.47 6.45 5.33
N GLU A 30 3.99 7.62 5.77
CA GLU A 30 4.27 8.10 7.12
C GLU A 30 3.28 7.50 8.13
N VAL A 31 3.81 6.95 9.22
CA VAL A 31 3.05 6.32 10.29
C VAL A 31 3.37 7.06 11.58
N HIS A 32 2.37 7.78 12.11
CA HIS A 32 2.51 8.60 13.31
C HIS A 32 2.22 7.84 14.61
N ASN A 33 2.29 6.51 14.58
CA ASN A 33 2.09 5.64 15.72
C ASN A 33 3.28 4.68 15.82
N ALA A 34 4.04 4.79 16.92
CA ALA A 34 5.23 3.98 17.14
C ALA A 34 4.93 2.48 17.21
N GLU A 35 3.85 2.08 17.90
CA GLU A 35 3.43 0.68 17.99
C GLU A 35 3.06 0.11 16.61
N ALA A 36 2.45 0.93 15.75
CA ALA A 36 2.15 0.52 14.37
C ALA A 36 3.41 0.37 13.52
N VAL A 37 4.41 1.24 13.70
CA VAL A 37 5.73 1.12 13.03
C VAL A 37 6.41 -0.18 13.45
N ASP A 38 6.44 -0.47 14.76
CA ASP A 38 7.04 -1.69 15.30
C ASP A 38 6.32 -2.96 14.81
N LEU A 39 4.98 -2.91 14.75
CA LEU A 39 4.17 -4.00 14.22
C LEU A 39 4.51 -4.26 12.74
N LEU A 40 4.56 -3.23 11.91
CA LEU A 40 4.86 -3.38 10.48
C LEU A 40 6.31 -3.85 10.26
N ALA A 41 7.26 -3.32 11.04
CA ALA A 41 8.66 -3.75 10.99
C ALA A 41 8.82 -5.23 11.34
N SER A 42 8.12 -5.71 12.38
CA SER A 42 8.15 -7.13 12.78
C SER A 42 7.54 -8.08 11.74
N HIS A 43 6.76 -7.56 10.79
CA HIS A 43 6.18 -8.30 9.68
C HIS A 43 6.94 -8.08 8.35
N GLY A 44 8.19 -7.62 8.42
CA GLY A 44 9.09 -7.55 7.27
C GLY A 44 9.02 -6.25 6.46
N CYS A 45 8.28 -5.24 6.93
CA CYS A 45 8.35 -3.91 6.32
C CYS A 45 9.67 -3.24 6.69
N ARG A 46 10.25 -2.51 5.74
CA ARG A 46 11.42 -1.67 6.02
C ARG A 46 10.94 -0.36 6.64
N VAL A 47 11.69 0.15 7.62
CA VAL A 47 11.45 1.46 8.22
C VAL A 47 12.65 2.36 7.93
N ASP A 48 12.40 3.64 7.69
CA ASP A 48 13.45 4.63 7.50
C ASP A 48 14.22 4.93 8.79
N GLY A 49 15.33 5.68 8.66
CA GLY A 49 16.16 6.05 9.82
C GLY A 49 15.47 6.99 10.82
N SER A 50 14.36 7.65 10.44
CA SER A 50 13.60 8.51 11.34
C SER A 50 12.58 7.73 12.19
N GLY A 51 12.31 6.46 11.86
CA GLY A 51 11.29 5.65 12.53
C GLY A 51 9.87 6.09 12.23
N ARG A 52 9.64 6.83 11.14
CA ARG A 52 8.31 7.39 10.79
C ARG A 52 7.83 6.98 9.42
N ARG A 53 8.71 6.56 8.52
CA ARG A 53 8.34 6.13 7.18
C ARG A 53 8.49 4.62 7.06
N VAL A 54 7.40 3.97 6.69
CA VAL A 54 7.34 2.52 6.48
C VAL A 54 7.17 2.23 5.00
N TYR A 55 7.98 1.30 4.50
CA TYR A 55 7.94 0.77 3.14
C TYR A 55 7.21 -0.57 3.19
N LEU A 56 5.98 -0.61 2.69
CA LEU A 56 5.10 -1.78 2.76
C LEU A 56 5.42 -2.71 1.60
N THR A 57 5.76 -3.97 1.88
CA THR A 57 6.06 -4.91 0.81
C THR A 57 4.81 -5.18 -0.02
N SER A 58 4.96 -5.31 -1.34
CA SER A 58 3.88 -5.72 -2.25
C SER A 58 3.13 -6.95 -1.75
N SER A 59 3.85 -7.97 -1.27
CA SER A 59 3.28 -9.19 -0.71
C SER A 59 2.34 -8.95 0.48
N LEU A 60 2.69 -8.03 1.39
CA LEU A 60 1.88 -7.69 2.55
C LEU A 60 0.61 -6.95 2.11
N VAL A 61 0.76 -5.98 1.20
CA VAL A 61 -0.38 -5.20 0.69
C VAL A 61 -1.36 -6.11 -0.03
N GLU A 62 -0.88 -6.98 -0.93
CA GLU A 62 -1.70 -7.96 -1.64
C GLU A 62 -2.42 -8.93 -0.70
N GLN A 63 -1.78 -9.36 0.40
CA GLN A 63 -2.41 -10.23 1.38
C GLN A 63 -3.51 -9.49 2.18
N ALA A 64 -3.34 -8.20 2.47
CA ALA A 64 -4.26 -7.43 3.29
C ALA A 64 -5.55 -7.01 2.57
N VAL A 65 -5.51 -6.88 1.24
CA VAL A 65 -6.65 -6.42 0.43
C VAL A 65 -7.47 -7.55 -0.21
N ARG A 66 -7.05 -8.81 -0.04
CA ARG A 66 -7.82 -10.00 -0.44
C ARG A 66 -8.91 -10.33 0.56
#